data_AF-F2R706-F1
#
_entry.id   AF-F2R706-F1
#
_cell.length_a   1.000
_cell.length_b   1.000
_cell.length_c   1.000
_cell.angle_alpha   90.00
_cell.angle_beta   90.00
_cell.angle_gamma   90.00
#
_symmetry.space_group_name_H-M   'P 1'
#
loop_
_entity.id
_entity.type
_entity.pdbx_description
1 polymer ?
#
loop_
_entity_poly.entity_id
_entity_poly.type
_entity_poly.pdbx_seq_one_letter_code
_entity_poly.pdbx_strand_id
1 'polypeptide(L)'
;MLTDGVSLARTAHHIPAARRRPAAEQPPGAPWRSLVLRDLRYSAACLAEATREERRPQPRAIRRSVVFSTWPRFNGDSGVASWSARAERRARGRLRTEAGRLLRVVNTPYGPLDADAVEGADIAPAYHRHSSLWLA
;
A
#
# COMPACT_ATOMS: atom_id res chain seq x y z
N MET A 1 5.11 16.37 -30.74
CA MET A 1 6.36 15.87 -30.13
C MET A 1 6.12 15.76 -28.63
N LEU A 2 6.07 14.52 -28.13
CA LEU A 2 5.73 14.19 -26.75
C LEU A 2 6.95 14.47 -25.86
N THR A 3 6.77 15.25 -24.79
CA THR A 3 7.80 15.46 -23.78
C THR A 3 7.86 14.24 -22.86
N ASP A 4 8.93 13.48 -22.97
CA ASP A 4 9.28 12.42 -22.02
C ASP A 4 9.51 13.02 -20.63
N GLY A 5 8.48 12.93 -19.79
CA GLY A 5 8.61 13.07 -18.35
C GLY A 5 9.37 11.87 -17.82
N VAL A 6 10.69 11.95 -17.78
CA VAL A 6 11.54 10.92 -17.16
C VAL A 6 11.19 10.82 -15.67
N SER A 7 10.30 9.88 -15.36
CA SER A 7 10.06 9.43 -13.99
C SER A 7 11.32 8.71 -13.52
N LEU A 8 12.16 9.42 -12.79
CA LEU A 8 13.30 8.83 -12.09
C LEU A 8 12.78 8.00 -10.91
N ALA A 9 12.28 6.80 -11.20
CA ALA A 9 12.12 5.74 -10.22
C ALA A 9 13.53 5.29 -9.78
N ARG A 10 14.11 5.98 -8.81
CA ARG A 10 15.36 5.52 -8.17
C ARG A 10 15.05 4.32 -7.30
N THR A 11 15.57 3.18 -7.73
CA THR A 11 15.52 1.87 -7.08
C THR A 11 15.87 1.97 -5.59
N ALA A 12 15.04 1.34 -4.76
CA ALA A 12 15.16 1.37 -3.30
C ALA A 12 16.52 0.83 -2.85
N HIS A 13 17.39 1.71 -2.36
CA HIS A 13 18.63 1.29 -1.70
C HIS A 13 18.29 0.52 -0.41
N HIS A 14 18.95 -0.63 -0.21
CA HIS A 14 18.89 -1.40 1.03
C HIS A 14 19.33 -0.51 2.21
N ILE A 15 18.44 -0.31 3.20
CA ILE A 15 18.73 0.52 4.38
C ILE A 15 19.01 -0.40 5.57
N PRO A 16 20.18 -0.26 6.23
CA PRO A 16 20.52 -1.01 7.42
C PRO A 16 19.48 -0.85 8.53
N ALA A 17 19.20 -1.94 9.27
CA ALA A 17 18.16 -1.99 10.30
C ALA A 17 18.26 -0.87 11.35
N ALA A 18 19.48 -0.49 11.73
CA ALA A 18 19.74 0.58 12.71
C ALA A 18 19.27 1.99 12.29
N ARG A 19 18.98 2.21 11.01
CA ARG A 19 18.46 3.50 10.50
C ARG A 19 16.97 3.44 10.16
N ARG A 20 16.30 2.32 10.47
CA ARG A 20 14.85 2.18 10.30
C ARG A 20 14.17 2.83 11.49
N ARG A 21 13.23 3.76 11.23
CA ARG A 21 12.29 4.20 12.26
C ARG A 21 11.30 3.07 12.55
N PRO A 22 10.92 2.83 13.82
CA PRO A 22 9.89 1.86 14.13
C PRO A 22 8.57 2.26 13.46
N ALA A 23 7.96 1.33 12.72
CA ALA A 23 6.74 1.58 11.95
C ALA A 23 5.55 2.04 12.82
N ALA A 24 5.56 1.70 14.11
CA ALA A 24 4.48 2.01 15.06
C ALA A 24 4.23 3.53 15.26
N GLU A 25 5.20 4.39 14.95
CA GLU A 25 5.09 5.84 15.15
C GLU A 25 4.66 6.59 13.86
N GLN A 26 4.49 5.89 12.74
CA GLN A 26 4.28 6.54 11.45
C GLN A 26 2.80 6.52 11.04
N PRO A 27 2.16 7.67 10.76
CA PRO A 27 0.77 7.70 10.30
C PRO A 27 0.61 6.91 9.00
N PRO A 28 -0.49 6.18 8.79
CA PRO A 28 -0.77 5.50 7.53
C PRO A 28 -0.68 6.46 6.34
N GLY A 29 0.11 6.12 5.34
CA GLY A 29 0.30 6.95 4.14
C GLY A 29 1.24 8.15 4.32
N ALA A 30 1.77 8.40 5.52
CA ALA A 30 2.81 9.39 5.70
C ALA A 30 4.11 8.91 5.02
N PRO A 31 4.87 9.82 4.40
CA PRO A 31 6.11 9.43 3.78
C PRO A 31 7.14 9.01 4.81
N TRP A 32 7.90 7.99 4.47
CA TRP A 32 8.96 7.48 5.33
C TRP A 32 10.00 8.57 5.64
N ARG A 33 10.34 9.33 4.61
CA ARG A 33 11.24 10.47 4.71
C ARG A 33 10.82 11.54 3.71
N SER A 34 10.94 12.79 4.11
CA SER A 34 10.87 13.94 3.21
C SER A 34 12.14 14.74 3.32
N LEU A 35 12.65 15.23 2.20
CA LEU A 35 13.79 16.15 2.20
C LEU A 35 13.61 17.22 1.12
N VAL A 36 14.17 18.39 1.40
CA VAL A 36 14.18 19.51 0.47
C VAL A 36 15.56 19.55 -0.19
N LEU A 37 15.62 19.33 -1.50
CA LEU A 37 16.84 19.53 -2.27
C LEU A 37 16.86 20.93 -2.86
N ARG A 38 18.00 21.60 -2.73
CA ARG A 38 18.33 22.80 -3.48
C ARG A 38 19.24 22.39 -4.63
N ASP A 39 18.93 22.83 -5.85
CA ASP A 39 19.65 22.49 -7.06
C ASP A 39 19.72 23.70 -8.00
N LEU A 40 20.63 23.66 -8.97
CA LEU A 40 20.79 24.65 -10.01
C LEU A 40 20.41 24.01 -11.36
N ARG A 41 19.40 24.56 -12.06
CA ARG A 41 19.00 24.04 -13.38
C ARG A 41 19.06 25.10 -14.46
N TYR A 42 19.51 24.68 -15.63
CA TYR A 42 19.34 25.40 -16.88
C TYR A 42 18.01 25.01 -17.50
N SER A 43 17.15 25.98 -17.81
CA SER A 43 15.99 25.75 -18.66
C SER A 43 16.39 25.90 -20.13
N ALA A 44 15.62 25.28 -21.03
CA ALA A 44 15.83 25.47 -22.47
C ALA A 44 15.79 26.95 -22.88
N ALA A 45 14.87 27.72 -22.30
CA ALA A 45 14.79 29.17 -22.50
C ALA A 45 16.04 29.91 -22.04
N CYS A 46 16.58 29.57 -20.86
CA CYS A 46 17.81 30.17 -20.32
C CYS A 46 19.01 29.88 -21.23
N LEU A 47 19.10 28.68 -21.80
CA LEU A 47 20.16 28.32 -22.73
C LEU A 47 20.01 29.06 -24.06
N ALA A 48 18.79 29.09 -24.62
CA ALA A 48 18.51 29.78 -25.88
C ALA A 48 18.75 31.30 -25.80
N GLU A 49 18.37 31.92 -24.69
CA GLU A 49 18.64 33.34 -24.43
C GLU A 49 20.14 33.62 -24.29
N ALA A 50 20.87 32.78 -23.54
CA ALA A 50 22.32 32.93 -23.40
C ALA A 50 23.05 32.76 -24.74
N THR A 51 22.58 31.86 -25.61
CA THR A 51 23.09 31.73 -26.98
C THR A 51 22.79 32.96 -27.83
N ARG A 52 21.56 33.49 -27.79
CA ARG A 52 21.19 34.73 -28.52
C ARG A 52 22.02 35.94 -28.07
N GLU A 53 22.35 36.00 -26.78
CA GLU A 53 23.07 37.12 -26.17
C GLU A 53 24.58 36.90 -26.10
N GLU A 54 25.09 35.82 -26.73
CA GLU A 54 26.52 35.44 -26.76
C GLU A 54 27.20 35.46 -25.38
N ARG A 55 26.44 35.12 -24.34
CA ARG A 55 26.92 35.13 -22.96
C ARG A 55 26.85 33.75 -22.33
N ARG A 56 27.52 33.62 -21.18
CA ARG A 56 27.43 32.41 -20.38
C ARG A 56 26.00 32.24 -19.81
N PRO A 57 25.39 31.04 -19.92
CA PRO A 57 24.10 30.77 -19.30
C PRO A 57 24.22 30.79 -17.78
N GLN A 58 23.22 31.38 -17.11
CA GLN A 58 23.17 31.49 -15.66
C GLN A 58 22.10 30.53 -15.11
N PRO A 59 22.48 29.52 -14.32
CA PRO A 59 21.53 28.53 -13.84
C PRO A 59 20.57 29.16 -12.82
N ARG A 60 19.33 28.70 -12.83
CA ARG A 60 18.33 29.10 -11.85
C ARG A 60 18.36 28.19 -10.63
N ALA A 61 18.31 28.78 -9.45
CA ALA A 61 18.10 28.05 -8.21
C ALA A 61 16.68 27.47 -8.17
N ILE A 62 16.61 26.17 -7.89
CA ILE A 62 15.36 25.43 -7.73
C ILE A 62 15.37 24.74 -6.37
N ARG A 63 14.20 24.79 -5.72
CA ARG A 63 13.91 24.04 -4.51
C ARG A 63 12.89 22.95 -4.85
N ARG A 64 13.24 21.69 -4.62
CA ARG A 64 12.33 20.55 -4.81
C ARG A 64 12.10 19.81 -3.51
N SER A 65 10.84 19.50 -3.23
CA SER A 65 10.47 18.57 -2.17
C SER A 65 10.56 17.15 -2.74
N VAL A 66 11.30 16.28 -2.08
CA VAL A 66 11.40 14.86 -2.44
C VAL A 66 10.83 14.05 -1.31
N VAL A 67 9.89 13.20 -1.67
CA VAL A 67 9.14 12.36 -0.74
C VAL A 67 9.53 10.91 -1.02
N PHE A 68 10.02 10.23 0.01
CA PHE A 68 10.34 8.81 -0.01
C PHE A 68 9.18 8.08 0.63
N SER A 69 8.36 7.46 -0.21
CA SER A 69 7.36 6.49 0.24
C SER A 69 8.03 5.13 0.31
N THR A 70 7.74 4.40 1.38
CA THR A 70 8.19 3.02 1.56
C THR A 70 6.97 2.13 1.74
N TRP A 71 7.07 0.89 1.30
CA TRP A 71 6.02 -0.09 1.57
C TRP A 71 6.10 -0.53 3.03
N PRO A 72 4.96 -0.80 3.70
CA PRO A 72 4.93 -1.30 5.08
C PRO A 72 5.90 -2.46 5.32
N ARG A 73 5.99 -3.39 4.35
CA ARG A 73 6.94 -4.52 4.35
C ARG A 73 8.41 -4.16 4.53
N PHE A 74 8.82 -3.06 3.90
CA PHE A 74 10.22 -2.65 3.92
C PHE A 74 10.58 -2.02 5.28
N ASN A 75 9.58 -1.53 6.00
CA ASN A 75 9.73 -1.07 7.38
C ASN A 75 9.59 -2.19 8.43
N GLY A 76 9.27 -3.42 8.01
CA GLY A 76 8.94 -4.50 8.94
C GLY A 76 7.70 -4.19 9.77
N ASP A 77 6.71 -3.53 9.17
CA ASP A 77 5.48 -3.15 9.84
C ASP A 77 4.60 -4.38 10.14
N SER A 78 4.67 -4.85 11.39
CA SER A 78 3.84 -5.95 11.87
C SER A 78 2.36 -5.57 12.03
N GLY A 79 2.02 -4.28 11.96
CA GLY A 79 0.67 -3.77 12.03
C GLY A 79 -0.19 -4.33 10.91
N VAL A 80 0.20 -4.15 9.65
CA VAL A 80 -0.59 -4.63 8.49
C VAL A 80 -0.79 -6.15 8.54
N ALA A 81 0.24 -6.90 8.90
CA ALA A 81 0.16 -8.35 9.09
C ALA A 81 -0.81 -8.73 10.23
N SER A 82 -0.72 -8.06 11.40
CA SER A 82 -1.58 -8.29 12.56
C SER A 82 -3.05 -7.96 12.27
N TRP A 83 -3.32 -6.81 11.64
CA TRP A 83 -4.66 -6.40 11.22
C TRP A 83 -5.26 -7.41 10.23
N SER A 84 -4.48 -7.86 9.25
CA SER A 84 -4.89 -8.87 8.28
C SER A 84 -5.22 -10.21 8.94
N ALA A 85 -4.33 -10.71 9.80
CA ALA A 85 -4.55 -11.96 10.53
C ALA A 85 -5.80 -11.90 11.42
N ARG A 86 -6.04 -10.75 12.08
CA ARG A 86 -7.25 -10.56 12.90
C ARG A 86 -8.52 -10.51 12.04
N ALA A 87 -8.49 -9.83 10.90
CA ALA A 87 -9.60 -9.78 9.96
C ALA A 87 -9.93 -11.18 9.42
N GLU A 88 -8.91 -11.96 9.05
CA GLU A 88 -9.06 -13.33 8.58
C GLU A 88 -9.65 -14.26 9.67
N ARG A 89 -9.13 -14.20 10.90
CA ARG A 89 -9.70 -14.98 12.02
C ARG A 89 -11.18 -14.67 12.22
N ARG A 90 -11.59 -13.41 12.13
CA ARG A 90 -13.01 -13.02 12.20
C ARG A 90 -13.83 -13.59 11.05
N ALA A 91 -13.32 -13.53 9.82
CA ALA A 91 -14.00 -14.11 8.67
C ALA A 91 -14.19 -15.63 8.82
N ARG A 92 -13.14 -16.36 9.22
CA ARG A 92 -13.21 -17.79 9.51
C ARG A 92 -14.17 -18.11 10.66
N GLY A 93 -14.22 -17.26 11.68
CA GLY A 93 -15.16 -17.40 12.81
C GLY A 93 -16.62 -17.25 12.39
N ARG A 94 -16.92 -16.26 11.53
CA ARG A 94 -18.27 -16.09 10.95
C ARG A 94 -18.67 -17.30 10.11
N LEU A 95 -17.78 -17.71 9.18
CA LEU A 95 -18.00 -18.88 8.34
C LEU A 95 -18.32 -20.14 9.16
N ARG A 96 -17.52 -20.44 10.19
CA ARG A 96 -17.76 -21.59 11.07
C ARG A 96 -19.09 -21.49 11.81
N THR A 97 -19.48 -20.28 12.21
CA THR A 97 -20.75 -20.06 12.92
C THR A 97 -21.93 -20.31 11.99
N GLU A 98 -21.89 -19.79 10.77
CA GLU A 98 -22.91 -19.96 9.74
C GLU A 98 -23.02 -21.43 9.30
N ALA A 99 -21.89 -22.05 8.96
CA ALA A 99 -21.83 -23.47 8.61
C ALA A 99 -22.33 -24.37 9.76
N GLY A 100 -22.00 -24.05 11.01
CA GLY A 100 -22.48 -24.78 12.18
C GLY A 100 -23.98 -24.59 12.46
N ARG A 101 -24.60 -23.52 11.99
CA ARG A 101 -26.07 -23.36 12.03
C ARG A 101 -26.72 -24.25 10.97
N LEU A 102 -26.22 -24.19 9.74
CA LEU A 102 -26.67 -25.04 8.64
C LEU A 102 -26.54 -26.53 8.95
N LEU A 103 -25.40 -26.97 9.46
CA LEU A 103 -25.19 -28.36 9.86
C LEU A 103 -26.15 -28.83 10.97
N ARG A 104 -26.64 -27.93 11.83
CA ARG A 104 -27.65 -28.27 12.84
C ARG A 104 -29.05 -28.41 12.26
N VAL A 105 -29.39 -27.60 11.25
CA VAL A 105 -30.65 -27.72 10.50
C VAL A 105 -30.64 -29.00 9.65
N VAL A 106 -29.50 -29.35 9.06
CA VAL A 106 -29.38 -30.54 8.21
C VAL A 106 -29.34 -31.84 9.01
N ASN A 107 -28.60 -31.88 10.13
CA ASN A 107 -28.37 -33.10 10.90
C ASN A 107 -29.37 -33.31 12.06
N THR A 108 -30.58 -32.75 12.00
CA THR A 108 -31.61 -33.01 13.01
C THR A 108 -31.96 -34.51 13.03
N PRO A 109 -31.74 -35.23 14.15
CA PRO A 109 -31.63 -36.68 14.12
C PRO A 109 -32.96 -37.44 13.88
N TYR A 110 -34.12 -36.77 14.02
CA TYR A 110 -35.44 -37.42 13.90
C TYR A 110 -36.54 -36.51 13.30
N GLY A 111 -36.17 -35.38 12.67
CA GLY A 111 -37.13 -34.41 12.12
C GLY A 111 -36.99 -34.27 10.60
N PRO A 112 -38.05 -33.88 9.88
CA PRO A 112 -37.95 -33.59 8.46
C PRO A 112 -36.92 -32.47 8.25
N LEU A 113 -36.09 -32.62 7.21
CA LEU A 113 -35.17 -31.60 6.76
C LEU A 113 -35.98 -30.36 6.37
N ASP A 114 -35.72 -29.23 7.02
CA ASP A 114 -36.32 -27.95 6.65
C ASP A 114 -35.61 -27.43 5.38
N ALA A 115 -36.10 -27.87 4.22
CA ALA A 115 -35.51 -27.57 2.91
C ALA A 115 -35.56 -26.06 2.61
N ASP A 116 -36.62 -25.38 3.01
CA ASP A 116 -36.78 -23.93 2.84
C ASP A 116 -35.75 -23.15 3.68
N ALA A 117 -35.47 -23.60 4.90
CA ALA A 117 -34.43 -23.00 5.75
C ALA A 117 -33.00 -23.24 5.22
N VAL A 118 -32.75 -24.35 4.52
CA VAL A 118 -31.46 -24.65 3.89
C VAL A 118 -31.29 -23.84 2.60
N GLU A 119 -32.32 -23.73 1.77
CA GLU A 119 -32.28 -22.99 0.51
C GLU A 119 -32.16 -21.48 0.74
N GLY A 120 -32.75 -20.95 1.82
CA GLY A 120 -32.60 -19.55 2.23
C GLY A 120 -31.29 -19.22 2.95
N ALA A 121 -30.48 -20.22 3.31
CA ALA A 121 -29.26 -20.00 4.08
C ALA A 121 -28.05 -19.71 3.17
N ASP A 122 -27.82 -18.43 2.90
CA ASP A 122 -26.63 -17.98 2.18
C ASP A 122 -25.41 -17.90 3.12
N ILE A 123 -24.35 -18.65 2.81
CA ILE A 123 -23.06 -18.54 3.49
C ILE A 123 -22.21 -17.54 2.73
N ALA A 124 -21.93 -16.40 3.35
CA ALA A 124 -21.08 -15.40 2.74
C ALA A 124 -19.68 -16.01 2.47
N PRO A 125 -19.14 -15.89 1.24
CA PRO A 125 -17.82 -16.40 0.93
C PRO A 125 -16.76 -15.76 1.84
N ALA A 126 -15.94 -16.61 2.46
CA ALA A 126 -14.83 -16.14 3.28
C ALA A 126 -13.71 -15.59 2.39
N TYR A 127 -13.75 -14.29 2.11
CA TYR A 127 -12.68 -13.64 1.38
C TYR A 127 -11.42 -13.53 2.25
N HIS A 128 -10.44 -14.38 1.93
CA HIS A 128 -9.08 -14.24 2.46
C HIS A 128 -8.41 -13.08 1.73
N ARG A 129 -8.02 -12.02 2.46
CA ARG A 129 -7.17 -10.96 1.89
C ARG A 129 -5.73 -11.46 1.80
N HIS A 130 -5.45 -12.39 0.89
CA HIS A 130 -4.08 -12.84 0.63
C HIS A 130 -3.18 -11.69 0.16
N SER A 131 -3.75 -10.69 -0.52
CA SER A 131 -3.01 -9.50 -0.98
C SER A 131 -2.48 -8.66 0.17
N SER A 132 -3.11 -8.67 1.35
CA SER A 132 -2.62 -7.88 2.48
C SER A 132 -1.42 -8.51 3.18
N LEU A 133 -1.15 -9.82 3.00
CA LEU A 133 0.13 -10.44 3.37
C LEU A 133 1.26 -10.06 2.39
N TRP A 134 0.93 -9.87 1.11
CA TRP A 134 1.90 -9.41 0.10
C TRP A 134 2.26 -7.92 0.23
N LEU A 135 1.34 -7.12 0.78
CA LEU A 135 1.51 -5.69 1.02
C LEU A 135 2.06 -5.38 2.43
N ALA A 136 2.04 -6.34 3.34
CA ALA A 136 2.58 -6.27 4.69
C ALA A 136 4.09 -6.51 4.72
#